data_AF-A0A815REZ7-F1
#
_entry.id   AF-A0A815REZ7-F1
#
_cell.length_a   1.000
_cell.length_b   1.000
_cell.length_c   1.000
_cell.angle_alpha   90.00
_cell.angle_beta   90.00
_cell.angle_gamma   90.00
#
_symmetry.space_group_name_H-M   'P 1'
#
loop_
_entity.id
_entity.type
_entity.pdbx_description
1 polymer ?
#
loop_
_entity_poly.entity_id
_entity_poly.type
_entity_poly.pdbx_seq_one_letter_code
_entity_poly.pdbx_strand_id
1 'polypeptide(L)'
;SINSHLGKEQSRRDDLEALGYVLVYLYEGRLPWQGLKAAAKSAKYEKICERKLHTSLESLCINMPNEFSTYLKYCRNLEFTDEPNYHYLLELFDDLFIRHTFVRDYVYDWNLIRFRRGSTNNRISPILKNDVIERPIILTNKRSKSLTPVVAATTTTTTRHLNQPQQFIGDKAFCS
;
A
#
# COMPACT_ATOMS: atom_id res chain seq x y z
N SER A 1 0.38 15.38 -13.42
CA SER A 1 1.80 15.05 -13.22
C SER A 1 2.53 16.09 -12.36
N ILE A 2 3.84 15.96 -12.17
CA ILE A 2 4.71 17.05 -11.66
C ILE A 2 4.76 18.21 -12.66
N ASN A 3 4.81 17.91 -13.97
CA ASN A 3 4.84 18.91 -15.04
C ASN A 3 3.63 19.84 -15.01
N SER A 4 2.42 19.31 -14.73
CA SER A 4 1.21 20.12 -14.55
C SER A 4 1.37 21.20 -13.47
N HIS A 5 2.08 20.88 -12.38
CA HIS A 5 2.32 21.84 -11.30
C HIS A 5 3.38 22.88 -11.65
N LEU A 6 4.28 22.56 -12.60
CA LEU A 6 5.29 23.47 -13.12
C LEU A 6 4.80 24.31 -14.31
N GLY A 7 3.52 24.22 -14.67
CA GLY A 7 2.94 24.96 -15.79
C GLY A 7 3.42 24.48 -17.17
N LYS A 8 4.01 23.29 -17.26
CA LYS A 8 4.41 22.69 -18.54
C LYS A 8 3.19 22.10 -19.25
N GLU A 9 3.25 22.08 -20.57
CA GLU A 9 2.24 21.41 -21.41
C GLU A 9 2.17 19.91 -21.07
N GLN A 10 0.94 19.39 -21.02
CA GLN A 10 0.70 17.98 -20.70
C GLN A 10 0.79 17.11 -21.95
N SER A 11 1.24 15.88 -21.77
CA SER A 11 1.50 14.89 -22.81
C SER A 11 1.14 13.49 -22.32
N ARG A 12 1.31 12.48 -23.17
CA ARG A 12 0.99 11.07 -22.88
C ARG A 12 1.61 10.55 -21.58
N ARG A 13 2.85 10.96 -21.26
CA ARG A 13 3.54 10.56 -20.02
C ARG A 13 2.86 11.09 -18.76
N ASP A 14 2.20 12.23 -18.86
CA ASP A 14 1.57 12.90 -17.71
C ASP A 14 0.32 12.15 -17.25
N ASP A 15 -0.43 11.59 -18.20
CA ASP A 15 -1.57 10.71 -17.93
C ASP A 15 -1.11 9.38 -17.30
N LEU A 16 -0.04 8.78 -17.83
CA LEU A 16 0.52 7.54 -17.26
C LEU A 16 1.09 7.75 -15.86
N GLU A 17 1.79 8.86 -15.60
CA GLU A 17 2.26 9.21 -14.26
C GLU A 17 1.07 9.40 -13.29
N ALA A 18 0.01 10.07 -13.74
CA ALA A 18 -1.21 10.24 -12.95
C ALA A 18 -1.88 8.90 -12.63
N LEU A 19 -1.95 7.98 -13.60
CA LEU A 19 -2.44 6.62 -13.38
C LEU A 19 -1.59 5.87 -12.35
N GLY A 20 -0.26 5.99 -12.42
CA GLY A 20 0.64 5.40 -11.42
C GLY A 20 0.34 5.89 -10.01
N TYR A 21 0.09 7.19 -9.82
CA TYR A 21 -0.32 7.73 -8.51
C TYR A 21 -1.70 7.23 -8.06
N VAL A 22 -2.64 6.98 -8.97
CA VAL A 22 -3.92 6.36 -8.65
C VAL A 22 -3.71 4.93 -8.17
N LEU A 23 -2.87 4.14 -8.85
CA LEU A 23 -2.55 2.76 -8.43
C LEU A 23 -1.91 2.73 -7.04
N VAL A 24 -0.95 3.61 -6.77
CA VAL A 24 -0.35 3.74 -5.43
C VAL A 24 -1.40 4.13 -4.39
N TYR A 25 -2.30 5.05 -4.73
CA TYR A 25 -3.40 5.44 -3.84
C TYR A 25 -4.35 4.27 -3.54
N LEU A 26 -4.68 3.43 -4.53
CA LEU A 26 -5.52 2.25 -4.32
C LEU A 26 -4.83 1.21 -3.43
N TYR A 27 -3.51 1.07 -3.52
CA TYR A 27 -2.75 0.12 -2.71
C TYR A 27 -2.54 0.60 -1.26
N GLU A 28 -2.04 1.83 -1.07
CA GLU A 28 -1.70 2.38 0.26
C GLU A 28 -2.88 3.10 0.95
N GLY A 29 -3.93 3.43 0.20
CA GLY A 29 -5.10 4.19 0.67
C GLY A 29 -4.85 5.69 0.87
N ARG A 30 -3.60 6.16 0.77
CA ARG A 30 -3.21 7.57 0.89
C ARG A 30 -1.94 7.90 0.10
N LEU A 31 -1.79 9.16 -0.26
CA LEU A 31 -0.58 9.72 -0.85
C LEU A 31 0.08 10.74 0.08
N PRO A 32 1.42 10.88 0.08
CA PRO A 32 2.15 11.79 0.99
C PRO A 32 1.80 13.28 0.84
N TRP A 33 1.23 13.67 -0.29
CA TRP A 33 0.80 15.05 -0.60
C TRP A 33 -0.70 15.30 -0.39
N GLN A 34 -1.45 14.36 0.18
CA GLN A 34 -2.84 14.58 0.56
C GLN A 34 -2.96 15.33 1.90
N GLY A 35 -4.06 16.08 2.07
CA GLY A 35 -4.38 16.74 3.34
C GLY A 35 -3.50 17.95 3.71
N LEU A 36 -2.66 18.45 2.79
CA LEU A 36 -1.83 19.63 3.04
C LEU A 36 -2.69 20.89 3.24
N LYS A 37 -2.43 21.61 4.34
CA LYS A 37 -3.12 22.86 4.68
C LYS A 37 -2.39 24.06 4.10
N ALA A 38 -3.14 24.98 3.49
CA ALA A 38 -2.67 26.27 3.01
C ALA A 38 -3.80 27.29 3.07
N ALA A 39 -3.45 28.57 3.25
CA ALA A 39 -4.42 29.66 3.32
C ALA A 39 -5.05 29.98 1.95
N ALA A 40 -4.26 29.88 0.88
CA ALA A 40 -4.69 30.14 -0.50
C ALA A 40 -4.60 28.87 -1.37
N LYS A 41 -5.43 28.82 -2.42
CA LYS A 41 -5.47 27.71 -3.38
C LYS A 41 -4.13 27.55 -4.13
N SER A 42 -3.50 28.65 -4.54
CA SER A 42 -2.18 28.65 -5.18
C SER A 42 -1.10 28.04 -4.28
N ALA A 43 -0.99 28.52 -3.04
CA ALA A 43 -0.06 28.00 -2.04
C ALA A 43 -0.32 26.51 -1.72
N LYS A 44 -1.57 26.03 -1.83
CA LYS A 44 -1.87 24.60 -1.70
C LYS A 44 -1.24 23.79 -2.82
N TYR A 45 -1.35 24.24 -4.07
CA TYR A 45 -0.77 23.53 -5.22
C TYR A 45 0.74 23.54 -5.22
N GLU A 46 1.35 24.64 -4.79
CA GLU A 46 2.80 24.75 -4.60
C GLU A 46 3.30 23.72 -3.58
N LYS A 47 2.68 23.65 -2.38
CA LYS A 47 3.01 22.61 -1.38
C LYS A 47 2.84 21.19 -1.89
N ILE A 48 1.82 20.93 -2.71
CA ILE A 48 1.61 19.62 -3.33
C ILE A 48 2.76 19.32 -4.31
N CYS A 49 3.15 20.30 -5.13
CA CYS A 49 4.26 20.18 -6.07
C CYS A 49 5.57 19.87 -5.34
N GLU A 50 5.91 20.68 -4.33
CA GLU A 50 7.10 20.49 -3.50
C GLU A 50 7.12 19.10 -2.88
N ARG A 51 6.00 18.65 -2.31
CA ARG A 51 5.92 17.32 -1.71
C ARG A 51 6.12 16.21 -2.74
N LYS A 52 5.56 16.33 -3.95
CA LYS A 52 5.77 15.36 -5.03
C LYS A 52 7.23 15.30 -5.48
N LEU A 53 7.90 16.45 -5.58
CA LEU A 53 9.32 16.55 -5.96
C LEU A 53 10.25 15.94 -4.92
N HIS A 54 9.99 16.18 -3.62
CA HIS A 54 10.83 15.68 -2.53
C HIS A 54 10.55 14.22 -2.16
N THR A 55 9.43 13.64 -2.62
CA THR A 55 9.13 12.23 -2.37
C THR A 55 9.83 11.38 -3.44
N SER A 56 10.88 10.66 -3.05
CA SER A 56 11.54 9.69 -3.94
C SER A 56 10.59 8.54 -4.27
N LEU A 57 10.72 7.95 -5.46
CA LEU A 57 9.90 6.79 -5.85
C LEU A 57 10.16 5.58 -4.94
N GLU A 58 11.38 5.42 -4.44
CA GLU A 58 11.73 4.36 -3.49
C GLU A 58 10.99 4.53 -2.16
N SER A 59 10.95 5.75 -1.61
CA SER A 59 10.19 6.01 -0.38
C SER A 59 8.69 5.89 -0.57
N LEU A 60 8.18 6.30 -1.74
CA LEU A 60 6.77 6.15 -2.10
C LEU A 60 6.36 4.67 -2.21
N CYS A 61 7.26 3.83 -2.72
CA CYS A 61 7.01 2.44 -3.05
C CYS A 61 7.59 1.39 -2.09
N ILE A 62 8.05 1.79 -0.90
CA ILE A 62 8.82 0.92 0.01
C ILE A 62 8.11 -0.37 0.44
N ASN A 63 6.78 -0.39 0.52
CA ASN A 63 5.97 -1.57 0.91
C ASN A 63 5.13 -2.14 -0.24
N MET A 64 5.45 -1.76 -1.47
CA MET A 64 4.75 -2.20 -2.68
C MET A 64 5.64 -3.14 -3.50
N PRO A 65 5.05 -4.00 -4.35
CA PRO A 65 5.80 -4.72 -5.35
C PRO A 65 6.64 -3.77 -6.21
N ASN A 66 7.83 -4.22 -6.61
CA ASN A 66 8.82 -3.38 -7.31
C ASN A 66 8.28 -2.79 -8.62
N GLU A 67 7.31 -3.46 -9.24
CA GLU A 67 6.63 -3.09 -10.49
C GLU A 67 6.00 -1.70 -10.40
N PHE A 68 5.48 -1.30 -9.23
CA PHE A 68 4.95 0.05 -9.02
C PHE A 68 6.05 1.11 -9.17
N SER A 69 7.22 0.86 -8.57
CA SER A 69 8.37 1.77 -8.67
C SER A 69 8.91 1.79 -10.10
N THR A 70 8.97 0.63 -10.77
CA THR A 70 9.43 0.49 -12.17
C THR A 70 8.50 1.23 -13.13
N TYR A 71 7.19 1.09 -12.97
CA TYR A 71 6.17 1.79 -13.75
C TYR A 71 6.34 3.31 -13.61
N LEU A 72 6.44 3.83 -12.37
CA LEU A 72 6.58 5.27 -12.14
C LEU A 72 7.92 5.81 -12.65
N LYS A 73 9.01 5.04 -12.50
CA LYS A 73 10.32 5.37 -13.06
C LYS A 73 10.24 5.46 -14.58
N TYR A 74 9.61 4.49 -15.24
CA TYR A 74 9.38 4.50 -16.68
C TYR A 74 8.63 5.76 -17.12
N CYS A 75 7.51 6.08 -16.48
CA CYS A 75 6.69 7.25 -16.83
C CYS A 75 7.46 8.57 -16.67
N ARG A 76 8.32 8.71 -15.65
CA ARG A 76 9.13 9.91 -15.42
C ARG A 76 10.25 10.10 -16.44
N ASN A 77 10.72 9.01 -17.05
CA ASN A 77 11.83 9.03 -18.00
C ASN A 77 11.39 9.21 -19.46
N LEU A 78 10.08 9.19 -19.75
CA LEU A 78 9.56 9.47 -21.09
C LEU A 78 9.75 10.95 -21.44
N GLU A 79 10.17 11.21 -22.67
CA GLU A 79 10.18 12.56 -23.23
C GLU A 79 8.77 13.04 -23.58
N PHE A 80 8.64 14.35 -23.86
CA PHE A 80 7.34 14.96 -24.14
C PHE A 80 6.65 14.36 -25.39
N THR A 81 7.43 14.08 -26.43
CA THR A 81 6.94 13.51 -27.70
C THR A 81 6.95 12.00 -27.74
N ASP A 82 7.50 11.33 -26.72
CA ASP A 82 7.66 9.87 -26.73
C ASP A 82 6.30 9.16 -26.80
N GLU A 83 6.31 8.04 -27.51
CA GLU A 83 5.22 7.07 -27.48
C GLU A 83 5.50 6.03 -26.40
N PRO A 84 4.67 5.95 -25.34
CA PRO A 84 4.87 4.97 -24.29
C PRO A 84 4.69 3.55 -24.82
N ASN A 85 5.54 2.62 -24.39
CA ASN A 85 5.33 1.20 -24.59
C ASN A 85 4.28 0.69 -23.59
N TYR A 86 3.01 0.82 -23.96
CA TYR A 86 1.88 0.39 -23.14
C TYR A 86 1.90 -1.11 -22.86
N HIS A 87 2.38 -1.92 -23.80
CA HIS A 87 2.45 -3.37 -23.64
C HIS A 87 3.39 -3.75 -22.48
N TYR A 88 4.60 -3.18 -22.45
CA TYR A 88 5.55 -3.37 -21.35
C TYR A 88 4.94 -2.99 -20.00
N LEU A 89 4.21 -1.87 -19.93
CA LEU A 89 3.58 -1.42 -18.68
C LEU A 89 2.49 -2.38 -18.19
N LEU A 90 1.75 -3.02 -19.11
CA LEU A 90 0.78 -4.06 -18.78
C LEU A 90 1.47 -5.35 -18.33
N GLU A 91 2.51 -5.78 -19.05
CA GLU A 91 3.29 -6.98 -18.73
C GLU A 91 3.87 -6.96 -17.32
N LEU A 92 4.38 -5.79 -16.86
CA LEU A 92 4.85 -5.64 -15.48
C LEU A 92 3.81 -6.12 -14.45
N PHE A 93 2.56 -5.71 -14.61
CA PHE A 93 1.50 -6.07 -13.68
C PHE A 93 0.91 -7.46 -13.95
N ASP A 94 0.89 -7.92 -15.20
CA ASP A 94 0.46 -9.27 -15.54
C ASP A 94 1.42 -10.33 -14.97
N ASP A 95 2.73 -10.12 -15.06
CA ASP A 95 3.74 -10.99 -14.47
C ASP A 95 3.65 -11.01 -12.93
N LEU A 96 3.40 -9.85 -12.33
CA LEU A 96 3.14 -9.77 -10.89
C LEU A 96 1.88 -10.55 -10.52
N PHE A 97 0.79 -10.39 -11.28
CA PHE A 97 -0.48 -11.06 -11.06
C PHE A 97 -0.33 -12.60 -11.13
N ILE A 98 0.40 -13.10 -12.13
CA ILE A 98 0.68 -14.53 -12.31
C ILE A 98 1.54 -15.07 -11.17
N ARG A 99 2.59 -14.34 -10.74
CA ARG A 99 3.45 -14.76 -9.62
C ARG A 99 2.71 -14.86 -8.30
N HIS A 100 1.70 -14.01 -8.08
CA HIS A 100 0.80 -14.10 -6.93
C HIS A 100 -0.29 -15.17 -7.08
N THR A 101 -0.27 -15.96 -8.17
CA THR A 101 -1.22 -17.04 -8.45
C THR A 101 -2.67 -16.57 -8.50
N PHE A 102 -2.89 -15.31 -8.89
CA PHE A 102 -4.23 -14.78 -9.02
C PHE A 102 -4.92 -15.31 -10.27
N VAL A 103 -6.24 -15.46 -10.19
CA VAL A 103 -7.09 -15.89 -11.31
C VAL A 103 -7.78 -14.66 -11.91
N ARG A 104 -7.74 -14.54 -13.23
CA ARG A 104 -8.42 -13.46 -13.98
C ARG A 104 -9.92 -13.77 -14.13
N ASP A 105 -10.63 -13.79 -13.01
CA ASP A 105 -12.06 -14.12 -12.90
C ASP A 105 -12.99 -12.89 -12.90
N TYR A 106 -12.42 -11.69 -12.95
CA TYR A 106 -13.12 -10.41 -12.86
C TYR A 106 -13.90 -10.23 -11.53
N VAL A 107 -13.46 -10.90 -10.47
CA VAL A 107 -13.99 -10.77 -9.12
C VAL A 107 -13.18 -9.74 -8.35
N TYR A 108 -13.81 -8.61 -8.07
CA TYR A 108 -13.21 -7.51 -7.32
C TYR A 108 -13.76 -7.45 -5.89
N ASP A 109 -13.10 -6.68 -5.01
CA ASP A 109 -13.48 -6.54 -3.60
C ASP A 109 -14.95 -6.13 -3.40
N TRP A 110 -15.48 -5.26 -4.27
CA TRP A 110 -16.88 -4.84 -4.19
C TRP A 110 -17.88 -5.94 -4.55
N ASN A 111 -17.47 -6.94 -5.36
CA ASN A 111 -18.29 -8.13 -5.62
C ASN A 111 -18.46 -8.94 -4.33
N LEU A 112 -17.38 -9.08 -3.55
CA LEU A 112 -17.36 -9.83 -2.29
C LEU A 112 -18.17 -9.16 -1.19
N ILE A 113 -18.11 -7.82 -1.09
CA ILE A 113 -18.89 -7.04 -0.13
C ILE A 113 -20.40 -7.26 -0.33
N ARG A 114 -20.86 -7.34 -1.59
CA ARG A 114 -22.28 -7.59 -1.90
C ARG A 114 -22.74 -8.99 -1.50
N PHE A 115 -21.88 -9.99 -1.69
CA PHE A 115 -22.14 -11.36 -1.27
C PHE A 115 -22.29 -11.45 0.26
N ARG A 116 -21.37 -10.86 1.03
CA ARG A 116 -21.38 -10.88 2.50
C ARG A 116 -22.58 -10.14 3.11
N ARG A 117 -23.13 -9.14 2.42
CA ARG A 117 -24.32 -8.38 2.86
C ARG A 117 -25.65 -9.07 2.55
N GLY A 118 -25.62 -10.32 2.07
CA GLY A 118 -26.84 -11.10 1.78
C GLY A 118 -27.65 -10.56 0.60
N SER A 119 -27.03 -9.76 -0.29
CA SER A 119 -27.72 -9.22 -1.46
C SER A 119 -27.85 -10.31 -2.53
N THR A 120 -28.99 -10.98 -2.55
CA THR A 120 -29.38 -12.04 -3.50
C THR A 120 -29.71 -11.48 -4.87
N ASN A 121 -28.71 -10.93 -5.58
CA ASN A 121 -28.84 -10.76 -7.02
C ASN A 121 -28.31 -12.01 -7.72
N ASN A 122 -29.22 -12.79 -8.32
CA ASN A 122 -29.01 -14.08 -9.02
C ASN A 122 -28.04 -14.06 -10.23
N ARG A 123 -27.22 -13.00 -10.38
CA ARG A 123 -26.19 -12.87 -11.44
C ARG A 123 -24.77 -13.12 -10.94
N ILE A 124 -24.61 -13.74 -9.77
CA ILE A 124 -23.31 -14.10 -9.21
C ILE A 124 -23.01 -15.53 -9.64
N SER A 125 -21.96 -15.69 -10.47
CA SER A 125 -21.53 -16.98 -11.03
C SER A 125 -21.20 -18.00 -9.91
N PRO A 126 -21.44 -19.31 -10.14
CA PRO A 126 -21.19 -20.35 -9.14
C PRO A 126 -19.73 -20.40 -8.63
N ILE A 127 -18.78 -19.88 -9.41
CA ILE A 127 -17.35 -19.74 -9.08
C ILE A 127 -17.15 -18.95 -7.78
N LEU A 128 -17.99 -17.92 -7.53
CA LEU A 128 -17.91 -17.07 -6.33
C LEU A 128 -18.28 -17.79 -5.03
N LYS A 129 -18.89 -18.99 -5.08
CA LYS A 129 -19.29 -19.71 -3.86
C LYS A 129 -18.14 -20.49 -3.22
N ASN A 130 -17.20 -21.00 -4.02
CA ASN A 130 -16.10 -21.84 -3.53
C ASN A 130 -14.83 -21.00 -3.26
N ASP A 131 -14.53 -20.01 -4.10
CA ASP A 131 -13.32 -19.19 -3.98
C ASP A 131 -13.32 -18.21 -2.78
N VAL A 132 -14.50 -17.86 -2.25
CA VAL A 132 -14.64 -16.92 -1.13
C VAL A 132 -14.14 -17.49 0.20
N ILE A 133 -14.04 -18.82 0.31
CA ILE A 133 -13.61 -19.50 1.54
C ILE A 133 -12.08 -19.54 1.66
N GLU A 134 -11.35 -19.52 0.54
CA GLU A 134 -9.89 -19.68 0.54
C GLU A 134 -9.09 -18.43 0.17
N ARG A 135 -9.68 -17.40 -0.47
CA ARG A 135 -8.92 -16.18 -0.75
C ARG A 135 -8.71 -15.39 0.54
N PRO A 136 -7.47 -15.25 1.05
CA PRO A 136 -7.22 -14.31 2.13
C PRO A 136 -7.57 -12.93 1.57
N ILE A 137 -8.65 -12.36 2.09
CA ILE A 137 -8.98 -10.98 1.79
C ILE A 137 -7.79 -10.19 2.35
N ILE A 138 -6.95 -9.63 1.48
CA ILE A 138 -6.05 -8.55 1.88
C ILE A 138 -6.99 -7.36 2.14
N LEU A 139 -7.70 -7.42 3.26
CA LEU A 139 -8.34 -6.25 3.83
C LEU A 139 -7.16 -5.33 4.10
N THR A 140 -6.96 -4.35 3.23
CA THR A 140 -6.15 -3.16 3.50
C THR A 140 -6.83 -2.33 4.60
N ASN A 141 -7.14 -2.96 5.72
CA ASN A 141 -7.51 -2.33 6.95
C ASN A 141 -6.25 -2.22 7.82
N LYS A 142 -5.30 -1.38 7.42
CA LYS A 142 -4.29 -0.84 8.36
C LYS A 142 -4.91 0.22 9.27
N ARG A 143 -6.08 -0.08 9.84
CA ARG A 143 -6.74 0.74 10.85
C ARG A 143 -7.23 -0.13 12.00
N SER A 144 -6.33 -0.86 12.62
CA SER A 144 -6.48 -1.26 14.02
C SER A 144 -5.20 -0.95 14.78
N LYS A 145 -5.36 -0.03 15.73
CA LYS A 145 -4.41 0.29 16.78
C LYS A 145 -4.04 -0.96 17.57
N SER A 146 -2.79 -0.97 18.04
CA SER A 146 -2.23 -1.76 19.15
C SER A 146 -3.18 -2.73 19.87
N LEU A 147 -2.89 -4.02 19.79
CA LEU A 147 -3.22 -4.96 20.87
C LEU A 147 -2.02 -5.90 21.05
N THR A 148 -1.46 -5.83 22.25
CA THR A 148 -0.44 -6.71 22.82
C THR A 148 -0.89 -8.18 22.80
N PRO A 149 0.03 -9.16 22.78
CA PRO A 149 -0.36 -10.55 22.90
C PRO A 149 -0.82 -10.83 24.34
N VAL A 150 -2.09 -11.20 24.50
CA VAL A 150 -2.59 -11.80 25.74
C VAL A 150 -2.07 -13.22 25.80
N VAL A 151 -1.20 -13.46 26.76
CA VAL A 151 -0.56 -14.74 27.06
C VAL A 151 -1.62 -15.71 27.58
N ALA A 152 -1.60 -16.94 27.08
CA ALA A 152 -2.51 -18.02 27.49
C ALA A 152 -2.34 -18.35 28.97
N ALA A 153 -3.42 -18.21 29.74
CA ALA A 153 -3.47 -18.67 31.12
C ALA A 153 -3.57 -20.21 31.14
N THR A 154 -2.51 -20.87 31.61
CA THR A 154 -2.57 -22.27 32.05
C THR A 154 -2.56 -22.27 33.57
N THR A 155 -3.54 -22.95 34.15
CA THR A 155 -3.77 -23.16 35.58
C THR A 155 -2.65 -23.94 36.25
N THR A 156 -2.01 -23.43 37.31
CA THR A 156 -1.50 -24.25 38.44
C THR A 156 -1.24 -23.43 39.71
N THR A 157 -2.03 -23.72 40.75
CA THR A 157 -1.69 -23.89 42.19
C THR A 157 -0.86 -22.85 42.97
N THR A 158 -1.58 -22.16 43.86
CA THR A 158 -1.24 -21.59 45.18
C THR A 158 -0.06 -22.21 45.95
N THR A 159 0.88 -21.39 46.48
CA THR A 159 1.16 -21.19 47.93
C THR A 159 2.37 -20.27 48.15
N ARG A 160 2.21 -19.33 49.10
CA ARG A 160 3.11 -18.25 49.57
C ARG A 160 4.40 -18.77 50.25
N HIS A 161 5.53 -18.03 50.16
CA HIS A 161 6.20 -17.36 51.31
C HIS A 161 7.49 -16.57 50.94
N LEU A 162 7.53 -15.30 51.39
CA LEU A 162 8.60 -14.40 51.88
C LEU A 162 10.02 -14.22 51.25
N ASN A 163 10.39 -12.92 51.26
CA ASN A 163 11.67 -12.26 51.61
C ASN A 163 12.63 -11.73 50.51
N GLN A 164 12.87 -10.42 50.61
CA GLN A 164 13.95 -9.59 50.05
C GLN A 164 15.32 -9.86 50.74
N PRO A 165 16.38 -9.04 50.52
CA PRO A 165 17.13 -8.75 49.30
C PRO A 165 18.65 -9.01 49.52
N GLN A 166 19.51 -8.95 48.49
CA GLN A 166 20.85 -8.37 48.63
C GLN A 166 21.61 -8.13 47.31
N GLN A 167 22.44 -7.09 47.37
CA GLN A 167 23.33 -6.50 46.36
C GLN A 167 24.49 -7.43 45.96
N PHE A 168 25.21 -7.09 44.88
CA PHE A 168 26.69 -6.96 44.74
C PHE A 168 27.05 -6.96 43.23
N ILE A 169 27.43 -5.82 42.63
CA ILE A 169 28.80 -5.31 42.30
C ILE A 169 29.58 -6.13 41.26
N GLY A 170 30.03 -5.43 40.21
CA GLY A 170 31.19 -5.74 39.37
C GLY A 170 30.89 -6.67 38.19
N ASP A 171 31.50 -6.57 37.02
CA ASP A 171 32.58 -5.73 36.53
C ASP A 171 32.62 -5.91 35.00
N LYS A 172 32.89 -4.82 34.27
CA LYS A 172 33.77 -4.71 33.09
C LYS A 172 33.61 -5.58 31.83
N ALA A 173 33.81 -4.86 30.72
CA ALA A 173 34.51 -5.23 29.48
C ALA A 173 33.73 -6.16 28.51
N PHE A 174 33.87 -6.08 27.19
CA PHE A 174 34.70 -5.29 26.28
C PHE A 174 34.01 -5.27 24.91
N CYS A 175 34.35 -4.29 24.10
CA CYS A 175 33.95 -4.10 22.71
C CYS A 175 34.81 -4.98 21.79
N SER A 176 34.22 -5.64 20.78
CA SER A 176 34.70 -5.71 19.39
C SER A 176 33.73 -6.57 18.57
#